data_AF-A0A7K5P3B4-F1
#
_entry.id   AF-A0A7K5P3B4-F1
#
_cell.length_a   1.000
_cell.length_b   1.000
_cell.length_c   1.000
_cell.angle_alpha   90.00
_cell.angle_beta   90.00
_cell.angle_gamma   90.00
#
_symmetry.space_group_name_H-M   'P 1'
#
loop_
_entity.id
_entity.type
_entity.pdbx_description
1 polymer ?
#
loop_
_entity_poly.entity_id
_entity_poly.type
_entity_poly.pdbx_seq_one_letter_code
_entity_poly.pdbx_strand_id
1 'polypeptide(L)'
;ILSPPLSPPGAGGVTVPRAGLKKFVLPPDYSGITFPERTKLKFMEKVPAVPKVKREPRQLRDIRGPSHEATEFTQGQYGILAMGGGYLHWGHFEMIRLTIGRSMDPKTMFAIWRVPAPYKPVTRKSLGHRMGGGKGPIDHYVTAVKSGRLVVEVGGRCEFGEVKPFLTQVARKLPFPAIPISRDGLQQMRQEEEEKKLNNQNPWTFERVVTANMLGMRKYLSPYDLRLKGRYWGKFYLKHRV
;
A
#
# COMPACT_ATOMS: atom_id res chain seq x y z
N ILE A 1 27.30 -11.32 -24.42
CA ILE A 1 27.21 -12.37 -25.47
C ILE A 1 25.75 -12.79 -25.53
N LEU A 2 25.06 -12.36 -26.60
CA LEU A 2 23.61 -12.51 -26.78
C LEU A 2 23.27 -13.96 -27.14
N SER A 3 22.30 -14.55 -26.44
CA SER A 3 21.74 -15.87 -26.78
C SER A 3 20.92 -15.76 -28.08
N PRO A 4 21.04 -16.71 -29.03
CA PRO A 4 20.24 -16.65 -30.26
C PRO A 4 18.78 -17.03 -29.97
N PRO A 5 17.83 -16.57 -30.80
CA PRO A 5 16.42 -16.95 -30.66
C PRO A 5 16.22 -18.42 -31.05
N LEU A 6 15.48 -19.15 -30.21
CA LEU A 6 15.11 -20.54 -30.43
C LEU A 6 14.11 -20.64 -31.59
N SER A 7 14.52 -21.29 -32.68
CA SER A 7 13.62 -21.73 -33.75
C SER A 7 12.64 -22.79 -33.23
N PRO A 8 11.36 -22.79 -33.65
CA PRO A 8 10.41 -23.82 -33.23
C PRO A 8 10.80 -25.19 -33.79
N PRO A 9 10.70 -26.28 -33.01
CA PRO A 9 11.07 -27.61 -33.47
C PRO A 9 10.04 -28.15 -34.47
N GLY A 10 10.51 -28.67 -35.61
CA GLY A 10 9.70 -29.42 -36.57
C GLY A 10 9.15 -30.71 -35.96
N ALA A 11 7.99 -31.14 -36.46
CA ALA A 11 7.29 -32.35 -36.02
C ALA A 11 8.14 -33.61 -36.33
N GLY A 12 8.72 -34.22 -35.30
CA GLY A 12 9.40 -35.52 -35.42
C GLY A 12 10.76 -35.68 -34.71
N GLY A 13 11.29 -34.65 -34.04
CA GLY A 13 12.56 -34.76 -33.33
C GLY A 13 12.44 -35.36 -31.93
N VAL A 14 13.13 -36.48 -31.66
CA VAL A 14 13.36 -36.98 -30.29
C VAL A 14 14.11 -35.90 -29.51
N THR A 15 13.48 -35.32 -28.50
CA THR A 15 14.13 -34.35 -27.60
C THR A 15 15.16 -35.09 -26.75
N VAL A 16 16.43 -35.06 -27.16
CA VAL A 16 17.54 -35.56 -26.34
C VAL A 16 17.66 -34.64 -25.11
N PRO A 17 17.49 -35.14 -23.86
CA PRO A 17 17.66 -34.32 -22.68
C PRO A 17 19.14 -33.94 -22.54
N ARG A 18 19.49 -32.70 -22.89
CA ARG A 18 20.81 -32.14 -22.55
C ARG A 18 20.83 -31.87 -21.05
N ALA A 19 21.62 -32.62 -20.30
CA ALA A 19 21.92 -32.35 -18.91
C ALA A 19 22.75 -31.04 -18.81
N GLY A 20 22.06 -29.89 -18.75
CA GLY A 20 22.71 -28.61 -18.48
C GLY A 20 23.28 -28.57 -17.07
N LEU A 21 24.45 -27.94 -16.91
CA LEU A 21 25.03 -27.69 -15.58
C LEU A 21 24.03 -26.87 -14.73
N LYS A 22 23.67 -27.39 -13.56
CA LYS A 22 22.84 -26.66 -12.59
C LYS A 22 23.64 -25.47 -12.07
N LYS A 23 23.20 -24.26 -12.38
CA LYS A 23 23.78 -23.03 -11.81
C LYS A 23 23.18 -22.80 -10.43
N PHE A 24 23.92 -23.15 -9.38
CA PHE A 24 23.54 -22.85 -8.01
C PHE A 24 23.79 -21.36 -7.74
N VAL A 25 22.74 -20.63 -7.37
CA VAL A 25 22.85 -19.25 -6.91
C VAL A 25 23.22 -19.28 -5.44
N LEU A 26 24.10 -18.38 -5.01
CA LEU A 26 24.43 -18.24 -3.60
C LEU A 26 23.17 -17.83 -2.82
N PRO A 27 22.94 -18.40 -1.62
CA PRO A 27 21.82 -17.99 -0.79
C PRO A 27 21.97 -16.52 -0.37
N PRO A 28 20.84 -15.80 -0.20
CA PRO A 28 20.88 -14.41 0.25
C PRO A 28 21.49 -14.30 1.65
N ASP A 29 22.32 -13.28 1.86
CA ASP A 29 22.89 -12.99 3.17
C ASP A 29 21.91 -12.16 4.02
N TYR A 30 21.75 -12.58 5.29
CA TYR A 30 20.86 -11.96 6.27
C TYR A 30 21.61 -11.39 7.48
N SER A 31 22.94 -11.31 7.42
CA SER A 31 23.81 -10.83 8.51
C SER A 31 23.44 -9.43 9.03
N GLY A 32 22.98 -8.53 8.15
CA GLY A 32 22.64 -7.14 8.50
C GLY A 32 21.27 -6.91 9.16
N ILE A 33 20.49 -7.96 9.46
CA ILE A 33 19.12 -7.81 9.98
C ILE A 33 19.09 -7.83 11.50
N THR A 34 18.67 -6.71 12.09
CA THR A 34 18.42 -6.58 13.53
C THR A 34 17.00 -6.98 13.89
N PHE A 35 16.83 -7.87 14.87
CA PHE A 35 15.52 -8.27 15.37
C PHE A 35 15.06 -7.37 16.52
N PRO A 36 13.79 -6.92 16.52
CA PRO A 36 13.21 -6.25 17.68
C PRO A 36 12.92 -7.25 18.80
N GLU A 37 12.87 -6.75 20.05
CA GLU A 37 12.55 -7.55 21.24
C GLU A 37 11.21 -8.31 21.10
N ARG A 38 10.20 -7.65 20.52
CA ARG A 38 8.90 -8.24 20.23
C ARG A 38 8.73 -8.41 18.73
N THR A 39 8.74 -9.65 18.27
CA THR A 39 8.63 -9.97 16.85
C THR A 39 7.19 -9.91 16.34
N LYS A 40 6.19 -10.23 17.17
CA LYS A 40 4.77 -10.21 16.79
C LYS A 40 4.19 -8.79 16.83
N LEU A 41 3.19 -8.55 15.97
CA LEU A 41 2.43 -7.30 15.97
C LEU A 41 1.75 -7.04 17.32
N LYS A 42 1.97 -5.84 17.88
CA LYS A 42 1.25 -5.39 19.08
C LYS A 42 -0.26 -5.35 18.85
N PHE A 43 -1.02 -5.66 19.89
CA PHE A 43 -2.46 -5.42 19.91
C PHE A 43 -2.74 -3.92 19.82
N MET A 44 -3.78 -3.55 19.08
CA MET A 44 -4.25 -2.16 19.02
C MET A 44 -5.57 -2.04 19.75
N GLU A 45 -5.67 -1.04 20.61
CA GLU A 45 -6.91 -0.73 21.32
C GLU A 45 -7.95 -0.13 20.37
N LYS A 46 -9.23 -0.38 20.67
CA LYS A 46 -10.36 0.13 19.89
C LYS A 46 -10.61 1.61 20.14
N VAL A 47 -10.36 2.06 21.36
CA VAL A 47 -10.57 3.41 21.84
C VAL A 47 -9.23 3.92 22.36
N PRO A 48 -8.84 5.18 22.07
CA PRO A 48 -7.65 5.76 22.68
C PRO A 48 -7.75 5.77 24.20
N ALA A 49 -6.62 5.67 24.90
CA ALA A 49 -6.55 5.67 26.36
C ALA A 49 -7.35 6.83 27.00
N VAL A 50 -7.31 8.02 26.39
CA VAL A 50 -8.18 9.15 26.74
C VAL A 50 -9.25 9.32 25.63
N PRO A 51 -10.53 9.05 25.91
CA PRO A 51 -11.58 9.19 24.92
C PRO A 51 -11.79 10.68 24.58
N LYS A 52 -11.94 10.97 23.28
CA LYS A 52 -12.19 12.33 22.82
C LYS A 52 -13.63 12.73 23.14
N VAL A 53 -13.81 13.80 23.92
CA VAL A 53 -15.14 14.38 24.20
C VAL A 53 -15.64 15.24 23.03
N LYS A 54 -14.72 15.97 22.37
CA LYS A 54 -15.05 16.87 21.26
C LYS A 54 -15.35 16.08 19.98
N ARG A 55 -16.55 16.30 19.42
CA ARG A 55 -16.99 15.68 18.16
C ARG A 55 -16.37 16.36 16.94
N GLU A 56 -15.41 15.72 16.28
CA GLU A 56 -14.73 16.28 15.10
C GLU A 56 -15.53 16.10 13.79
N PRO A 57 -15.47 17.04 12.82
CA PRO A 57 -16.11 16.88 11.51
C PRO A 57 -15.47 15.75 10.70
N ARG A 58 -16.20 15.21 9.72
CA ARG A 58 -15.67 14.20 8.79
C ARG A 58 -14.77 14.86 7.75
N GLN A 59 -13.51 15.07 8.09
CA GLN A 59 -12.53 15.62 7.16
C GLN A 59 -12.11 14.57 6.12
N LEU A 60 -12.64 14.67 4.89
CA LEU A 60 -12.35 13.71 3.80
C LEU A 60 -11.01 13.96 3.10
N ARG A 61 -10.35 15.08 3.38
CA ARG A 61 -9.02 15.43 2.85
C ARG A 61 -7.94 14.48 3.34
N ASP A 62 -8.15 13.84 4.49
CA ASP A 62 -7.15 12.98 5.14
C ASP A 62 -6.90 11.68 4.35
N ILE A 63 -7.83 11.27 3.49
CA ILE A 63 -7.70 10.07 2.64
C ILE A 63 -7.44 10.42 1.17
N ARG A 64 -7.45 11.71 0.80
CA ARG A 64 -7.24 12.18 -0.57
C ARG A 64 -5.76 12.43 -0.85
N GLY A 65 -5.30 11.96 -2.02
CA GLY A 65 -3.95 12.21 -2.53
C GLY A 65 -2.87 11.29 -1.96
N PRO A 66 -1.59 11.61 -2.21
CA PRO A 66 -0.45 10.82 -1.77
C PRO A 66 -0.23 10.94 -0.25
N SER A 67 0.34 9.90 0.34
CA SER A 67 0.88 9.92 1.70
C SER A 67 2.20 10.68 1.73
N HIS A 68 2.36 11.54 2.73
CA HIS A 68 3.64 12.18 3.06
C HIS A 68 4.39 11.43 4.17
N GLU A 69 3.72 10.53 4.85
CA GLU A 69 4.23 9.79 6.00
C GLU A 69 4.24 8.30 5.72
N ALA A 70 5.20 7.60 6.33
CA ALA A 70 5.32 6.14 6.27
C ALA A 70 5.28 5.58 4.83
N THR A 71 5.93 6.29 3.92
CA THR A 71 6.06 5.92 2.49
C THR A 71 7.28 5.04 2.23
N GLU A 72 8.29 5.13 3.10
CA GLU A 72 9.55 4.41 2.98
C GLU A 72 9.70 3.35 4.07
N PHE A 73 10.48 2.32 3.78
CA PHE A 73 10.75 1.24 4.72
C PHE A 73 11.64 1.71 5.88
N THR A 74 11.29 1.33 7.10
CA THR A 74 12.08 1.66 8.30
C THR A 74 13.00 0.51 8.70
N GLN A 75 12.42 -0.58 9.20
CA GLN A 75 13.16 -1.74 9.69
C GLN A 75 12.89 -2.98 8.83
N GLY A 76 11.68 -3.10 8.29
CA GLY A 76 11.31 -4.20 7.43
C GLY A 76 11.95 -4.18 6.05
N GLN A 77 11.90 -5.34 5.40
CA GLN A 77 12.27 -5.55 4.00
C GLN A 77 11.03 -5.64 3.10
N TYR A 78 9.92 -6.11 3.67
CA TYR A 78 8.66 -6.34 2.99
C TYR A 78 7.53 -5.61 3.69
N GLY A 79 6.43 -5.36 2.99
CA GLY A 79 5.28 -4.70 3.58
C GLY A 79 4.07 -4.68 2.67
N ILE A 80 3.01 -4.03 3.17
CA ILE A 80 1.77 -3.82 2.42
C ILE A 80 1.67 -2.35 2.06
N LEU A 81 1.71 -2.04 0.76
CA LEU A 81 1.56 -0.69 0.22
C LEU A 81 0.09 -0.42 -0.11
N ALA A 82 -0.45 0.68 0.41
CA ALA A 82 -1.79 1.15 0.08
C ALA A 82 -1.80 1.81 -1.31
N MET A 83 -2.49 1.22 -2.28
CA MET A 83 -2.73 1.78 -3.61
C MET A 83 -4.01 2.63 -3.68
N GLY A 84 -4.54 3.04 -2.53
CA GLY A 84 -5.72 3.88 -2.42
C GLY A 84 -5.89 4.40 -0.99
N GLY A 85 -6.74 5.41 -0.83
CA GLY A 85 -7.10 5.97 0.46
C GLY A 85 -8.32 5.27 1.07
N GLY A 86 -8.39 5.27 2.40
CA GLY A 86 -9.51 4.70 3.13
C GLY A 86 -9.38 4.82 4.64
N TYR A 87 -10.36 4.26 5.35
CA TYR A 87 -10.38 4.20 6.80
C TYR A 87 -10.16 2.77 7.29
N LEU A 88 -9.23 2.60 8.22
CA LEU A 88 -9.05 1.35 8.94
C LEU A 88 -9.83 1.41 10.26
N HIS A 89 -10.79 0.50 10.39
CA HIS A 89 -11.51 0.26 11.64
C HIS A 89 -10.72 -0.74 12.49
N TRP A 90 -11.02 -0.79 13.79
CA TRP A 90 -10.37 -1.72 14.72
C TRP A 90 -10.41 -3.19 14.23
N GLY A 91 -11.55 -3.64 13.67
CA GLY A 91 -11.66 -5.00 13.12
C GLY A 91 -10.68 -5.31 11.99
N HIS A 92 -10.26 -4.30 11.21
CA HIS A 92 -9.23 -4.49 10.18
C HIS A 92 -7.86 -4.72 10.82
N PHE A 93 -7.53 -3.98 11.89
CA PHE A 93 -6.28 -4.18 12.63
C PHE A 93 -6.21 -5.58 13.23
N GLU A 94 -7.30 -6.04 13.83
CA GLU A 94 -7.36 -7.38 14.42
C GLU A 94 -7.28 -8.49 13.37
N MET A 95 -7.94 -8.31 12.22
CA MET A 95 -7.84 -9.22 11.08
C MET A 95 -6.39 -9.34 10.56
N ILE A 96 -5.70 -8.21 10.38
CA ILE A 96 -4.30 -8.17 9.96
C ILE A 96 -3.41 -8.86 11.01
N ARG A 97 -3.58 -8.52 12.29
CA ARG A 97 -2.79 -9.05 13.42
C ARG A 97 -2.92 -10.57 13.51
N LEU A 98 -4.14 -11.09 13.43
CA LEU A 98 -4.41 -12.52 13.50
C LEU A 98 -3.91 -13.27 12.27
N THR A 99 -4.09 -12.70 11.07
CA THR A 99 -3.64 -13.35 9.83
C THR A 99 -2.11 -13.45 9.81
N ILE A 100 -1.41 -12.34 10.08
CA ILE A 100 0.06 -12.34 10.13
C ILE A 100 0.55 -13.23 11.27
N GLY A 101 -0.03 -13.10 12.48
CA GLY A 101 0.39 -13.88 13.63
C GLY A 101 0.20 -15.40 13.51
N ARG A 102 -0.68 -15.87 12.62
CA ARG A 102 -0.88 -17.29 12.32
C ARG A 102 0.08 -17.84 11.26
N SER A 103 0.47 -17.01 10.30
CA SER A 103 1.31 -17.43 9.16
C SER A 103 2.80 -17.18 9.36
N MET A 104 3.16 -16.38 10.35
CA MET A 104 4.51 -15.89 10.55
C MET A 104 5.25 -16.67 11.63
N ASP A 105 6.50 -17.02 11.34
CA ASP A 105 7.40 -17.67 12.30
C ASP A 105 8.12 -16.64 13.19
N PRO A 106 7.87 -16.63 14.52
CA PRO A 106 8.38 -15.58 15.40
C PRO A 106 9.90 -15.60 15.63
N LYS A 107 10.57 -16.69 15.23
CA LYS A 107 12.03 -16.88 15.39
C LYS A 107 12.81 -16.29 14.21
N THR A 108 12.24 -16.33 13.02
CA THR A 108 12.89 -15.93 11.77
C THR A 108 12.39 -14.60 11.25
N MET A 109 11.16 -14.21 11.60
CA MET A 109 10.51 -13.00 11.13
C MET A 109 10.11 -12.08 12.29
N PHE A 110 9.97 -10.79 12.00
CA PHE A 110 9.29 -9.79 12.83
C PHE A 110 8.31 -8.95 11.99
N ALA A 111 7.26 -8.42 12.61
CA ALA A 111 6.26 -7.58 11.95
C ALA A 111 5.94 -6.34 12.80
N ILE A 112 5.83 -5.18 12.14
CA ILE A 112 5.70 -3.88 12.78
C ILE A 112 4.57 -3.09 12.12
N TRP A 113 3.80 -2.39 12.96
CA TRP A 113 2.79 -1.46 12.50
C TRP A 113 3.41 -0.15 12.01
N ARG A 114 3.06 0.27 10.81
CA ARG A 114 3.40 1.61 10.28
C ARG A 114 2.25 2.61 10.40
N VAL A 115 1.07 2.13 10.78
CA VAL A 115 -0.15 2.93 10.94
C VAL A 115 -0.46 3.08 12.44
N PRO A 116 -0.86 4.28 12.92
CA PRO A 116 -1.24 4.47 14.31
C PRO A 116 -2.56 3.78 14.64
N ALA A 117 -2.78 3.58 15.95
CA ALA A 117 -4.06 3.09 16.45
C ALA A 117 -5.22 4.03 16.07
N PRO A 118 -6.47 3.53 16.02
CA PRO A 118 -7.64 4.34 15.69
C PRO A 118 -7.78 5.57 16.59
N TYR A 119 -7.71 6.77 16.00
CA TYR A 119 -7.72 8.05 16.74
C TYR A 119 -8.81 9.01 16.28
N LYS A 120 -9.35 8.83 15.07
CA LYS A 120 -10.33 9.76 14.47
C LYS A 120 -11.74 9.34 14.88
N PRO A 121 -12.49 10.17 15.62
CA PRO A 121 -13.83 9.81 16.09
C PRO A 121 -14.83 9.88 14.95
N VAL A 122 -15.66 8.83 14.81
CA VAL A 122 -16.76 8.77 13.85
C VAL A 122 -18.07 8.83 14.63
N THR A 123 -18.87 9.88 14.36
CA THR A 123 -20.20 10.01 14.96
C THR A 123 -21.27 9.32 14.11
N ARG A 124 -22.25 8.71 14.79
CA ARG A 124 -23.42 8.07 14.19
C ARG A 124 -24.67 8.44 14.98
N LYS A 125 -25.78 8.73 14.31
CA LYS A 125 -27.09 8.87 14.95
C LYS A 125 -27.74 7.50 15.11
N SER A 126 -28.59 7.36 16.12
CA SER A 126 -29.46 6.20 16.30
C SER A 126 -30.29 5.93 15.05
N LEU A 127 -30.55 4.65 14.77
CA LEU A 127 -31.43 4.25 13.68
C LEU A 127 -32.85 4.75 13.94
N GLY A 128 -33.57 5.19 12.91
CA GLY A 128 -34.97 5.64 13.01
C GLY A 128 -35.19 7.10 13.42
N HIS A 129 -34.15 7.88 13.69
CA HIS A 129 -34.29 9.31 13.98
C HIS A 129 -34.43 10.15 12.70
N ARG A 130 -35.20 11.25 12.77
CA ARG A 130 -35.33 12.23 11.68
C ARG A 130 -34.05 13.06 11.50
N MET A 131 -33.93 13.72 10.35
CA MET A 131 -32.88 14.71 10.10
C MET A 131 -33.03 15.92 11.05
N GLY A 132 -31.94 16.60 11.38
CA GLY A 132 -31.93 17.66 12.41
C GLY A 132 -31.59 17.16 13.83
N GLY A 133 -31.77 17.98 14.87
CA GLY A 133 -31.50 17.58 16.27
C GLY A 133 -30.02 17.46 16.63
N GLY A 134 -29.14 18.17 15.92
CA GLY A 134 -27.69 18.20 16.22
C GLY A 134 -26.92 16.96 15.75
N LYS A 135 -25.70 16.79 16.26
CA LYS A 135 -24.76 15.73 15.88
C LYS A 135 -24.87 14.53 16.83
N GLY A 136 -24.81 13.31 16.31
CA GLY A 136 -24.86 12.09 17.12
C GLY A 136 -23.64 11.89 18.04
N PRO A 137 -23.70 10.91 18.95
CA PRO A 137 -22.57 10.49 19.77
C PRO A 137 -21.45 9.87 18.92
N ILE A 138 -20.25 9.74 19.51
CA ILE A 138 -19.12 9.03 18.92
C ILE A 138 -19.38 7.53 19.02
N ASP A 139 -19.36 6.83 17.90
CA ASP A 139 -19.67 5.40 17.79
C ASP A 139 -18.39 4.56 17.82
N HIS A 140 -17.40 4.94 17.01
CA HIS A 140 -16.12 4.25 16.92
C HIS A 140 -15.01 5.18 16.44
N TYR A 141 -13.77 4.69 16.53
CA TYR A 141 -12.59 5.38 16.02
C TYR A 141 -12.05 4.68 14.77
N VAL A 142 -11.45 5.48 13.88
CA VAL A 142 -10.80 4.99 12.67
C VAL A 142 -9.41 5.61 12.49
N THR A 143 -8.58 4.96 11.69
CA THR A 143 -7.32 5.53 11.19
C THR A 143 -7.45 5.87 9.72
N ALA A 144 -7.12 7.11 9.34
CA ALA A 144 -7.07 7.52 7.94
C ALA A 144 -5.79 7.01 7.27
N VAL A 145 -5.92 6.43 6.08
CA VAL A 145 -4.79 5.98 5.26
C VAL A 145 -4.87 6.64 3.90
N LYS A 146 -3.74 7.14 3.41
CA LYS A 146 -3.57 7.69 2.06
C LYS A 146 -2.88 6.69 1.15
N SER A 147 -2.98 6.91 -0.16
CA SER A 147 -2.27 6.12 -1.15
C SER A 147 -0.75 6.35 -1.03
N GLY A 148 0.04 5.30 -1.21
CA GLY A 148 1.49 5.29 -1.05
C GLY A 148 1.96 5.03 0.39
N ARG A 149 1.03 4.87 1.36
CA ARG A 149 1.40 4.56 2.75
C ARG A 149 1.63 3.05 2.95
N LEU A 150 2.68 2.70 3.68
CA LEU A 150 2.89 1.35 4.19
C LEU A 150 1.99 1.10 5.41
N VAL A 151 1.23 -0.01 5.39
CA VAL A 151 0.31 -0.37 6.48
C VAL A 151 1.03 -1.18 7.56
N VAL A 152 1.75 -2.21 7.12
CA VAL A 152 2.55 -3.12 7.95
C VAL A 152 3.88 -3.34 7.28
N GLU A 153 4.93 -3.46 8.08
CA GLU A 153 6.24 -3.96 7.70
C GLU A 153 6.48 -5.35 8.25
N VAL A 154 7.16 -6.16 7.46
CA VAL A 154 7.70 -7.46 7.84
C VAL A 154 9.18 -7.48 7.49
N GLY A 155 10.01 -7.98 8.40
CA GLY A 155 11.43 -8.18 8.19
C GLY A 155 11.88 -9.48 8.85
N GLY A 156 13.12 -9.88 8.60
CA GLY A 156 13.69 -11.10 9.16
C GLY A 156 14.46 -11.91 8.12
N ARG A 157 14.89 -13.10 8.52
CA ARG A 157 15.61 -14.04 7.66
C ARG A 157 14.61 -14.79 6.77
N CYS A 158 14.03 -14.08 5.80
CA CYS A 158 12.98 -14.61 4.95
C CYS A 158 13.03 -14.03 3.53
N GLU A 159 12.56 -14.83 2.57
CA GLU A 159 12.46 -14.43 1.18
C GLU A 159 11.06 -13.91 0.84
N PHE A 160 10.95 -13.06 -0.17
CA PHE A 160 9.67 -12.51 -0.59
C PHE A 160 8.66 -13.60 -0.99
N GLY A 161 9.12 -14.76 -1.48
CA GLY A 161 8.28 -15.89 -1.83
C GLY A 161 7.48 -16.45 -0.65
N GLU A 162 8.06 -16.45 0.55
CA GLU A 162 7.42 -16.92 1.79
C GLU A 162 6.45 -15.88 2.35
N VAL A 163 6.82 -14.59 2.22
CA VAL A 163 6.05 -13.48 2.81
C VAL A 163 4.84 -13.10 1.95
N LYS A 164 4.98 -13.16 0.62
CA LYS A 164 3.99 -12.70 -0.35
C LYS A 164 2.61 -13.35 -0.19
N PRO A 165 2.44 -14.66 0.04
CA PRO A 165 1.12 -15.30 0.10
C PRO A 165 0.23 -14.72 1.20
N PHE A 166 0.73 -14.65 2.44
CA PHE A 166 -0.07 -14.14 3.55
C PHE A 166 -0.27 -12.62 3.48
N LEU A 167 0.72 -11.85 3.00
CA LEU A 167 0.54 -10.42 2.76
C LEU A 167 -0.50 -10.15 1.66
N THR A 168 -0.54 -11.00 0.62
CA THR A 168 -1.58 -10.92 -0.43
C THR A 168 -2.96 -11.21 0.16
N GLN A 169 -3.07 -12.22 1.03
CA GLN A 169 -4.32 -12.54 1.72
C GLN A 169 -4.83 -11.37 2.55
N VAL A 170 -3.93 -10.69 3.27
CA VAL A 170 -4.28 -9.47 4.03
C VAL A 170 -4.68 -8.34 3.08
N ALA A 171 -3.90 -8.07 2.04
CA ALA A 171 -4.16 -7.00 1.08
C ALA A 171 -5.54 -7.12 0.42
N ARG A 172 -5.99 -8.33 0.09
CA ARG A 172 -7.33 -8.59 -0.46
C ARG A 172 -8.48 -8.31 0.51
N LYS A 173 -8.22 -8.36 1.82
CA LYS A 173 -9.22 -8.10 2.88
C LYS A 173 -9.26 -6.62 3.30
N LEU A 174 -8.33 -5.79 2.84
CA LEU A 174 -8.31 -4.37 3.16
C LEU A 174 -9.43 -3.61 2.42
N PRO A 175 -9.96 -2.52 3.00
CA PRO A 175 -11.04 -1.73 2.40
C PRO A 175 -10.60 -0.85 1.21
N PHE A 176 -9.31 -0.91 0.83
CA PHE A 176 -8.72 -0.19 -0.28
C PHE A 176 -7.76 -1.12 -1.05
N PRO A 177 -7.51 -0.86 -2.35
CA PRO A 177 -6.53 -1.62 -3.10
C PRO A 177 -5.16 -1.55 -2.44
N ALA A 178 -4.55 -2.69 -2.18
CA ALA A 178 -3.24 -2.80 -1.58
C ALA A 178 -2.44 -3.89 -2.26
N ILE A 179 -1.11 -3.78 -2.22
CA ILE A 179 -0.20 -4.76 -2.80
C ILE A 179 0.90 -5.12 -1.79
N PRO A 180 1.30 -6.40 -1.72
CA PRO A 180 2.53 -6.77 -1.04
C PRO A 180 3.72 -6.24 -1.84
N ILE A 181 4.71 -5.67 -1.17
CA ILE A 181 5.87 -5.09 -1.84
C ILE A 181 7.14 -5.33 -1.03
N SER A 182 8.26 -5.51 -1.74
CA SER A 182 9.61 -5.50 -1.16
C SER A 182 10.24 -4.11 -1.30
N ARG A 183 11.33 -3.87 -0.56
CA ARG A 183 12.11 -2.63 -0.67
C ARG A 183 12.56 -2.37 -2.11
N ASP A 184 13.14 -3.38 -2.75
CA ASP A 184 13.62 -3.28 -4.13
C ASP A 184 12.46 -3.14 -5.11
N GLY A 185 11.37 -3.88 -4.88
CA GLY A 185 10.17 -3.78 -5.70
C GLY A 185 9.53 -2.39 -5.63
N LEU A 186 9.61 -1.70 -4.49
CA LEU A 186 9.16 -0.32 -4.35
C LEU A 186 10.04 0.65 -5.14
N GLN A 187 11.37 0.44 -5.15
CA GLN A 187 12.29 1.25 -5.95
C GLN A 187 12.07 1.04 -7.45
N GLN A 188 11.94 -0.21 -7.89
CA GLN A 188 11.63 -0.56 -9.28
C GLN A 188 10.31 0.07 -9.72
N MET A 189 9.25 -0.03 -8.90
CA MET A 189 7.97 0.62 -9.20
C MET A 189 8.10 2.14 -9.38
N ARG A 190 8.94 2.82 -8.57
CA ARG A 190 9.17 4.27 -8.71
C ARG A 190 9.94 4.58 -10.00
N GLN A 191 10.99 3.81 -10.29
CA GLN A 191 11.79 3.95 -11.52
C GLN A 191 10.93 3.74 -12.77
N GLU A 192 10.11 2.68 -12.80
CA GLU A 192 9.18 2.43 -13.91
C GLU A 192 8.18 3.58 -14.12
N GLU A 193 7.71 4.21 -13.03
CA GLU A 193 6.83 5.37 -13.13
C GLU A 193 7.55 6.60 -13.73
N GLU A 194 8.80 6.83 -13.33
CA GLU A 194 9.65 7.89 -13.89
C GLU A 194 10.00 7.64 -15.35
N GLU A 195 10.38 6.41 -15.70
CA GLU A 195 10.64 5.99 -17.07
C GLU A 195 9.41 6.17 -17.97
N LYS A 196 8.22 5.77 -17.50
CA LYS A 196 6.96 6.02 -18.23
C LYS A 196 6.70 7.50 -18.44
N LYS A 197 7.06 8.34 -17.47
CA LYS A 197 6.92 9.80 -17.58
C LYS A 197 7.89 10.39 -18.59
N LEU A 198 9.14 9.94 -18.59
CA LEU A 198 10.18 10.41 -19.51
C LEU A 198 9.94 9.92 -20.95
N ASN A 199 9.50 8.67 -21.10
CA ASN A 199 9.21 8.05 -22.40
C ASN A 199 7.79 8.36 -22.91
N ASN A 200 7.09 9.34 -22.32
CA ASN A 200 5.77 9.72 -22.79
C ASN A 200 5.89 10.46 -24.13
N GLN A 201 5.48 9.79 -25.21
CA GLN A 201 5.49 10.36 -26.57
C GLN A 201 4.42 11.44 -26.78
N ASN A 202 3.38 11.49 -25.94
CA ASN A 202 2.32 12.48 -26.08
C ASN A 202 2.83 13.87 -25.62
N PRO A 203 2.85 14.89 -26.49
CA PRO A 203 3.30 16.24 -26.13
C PRO A 203 2.36 16.95 -25.14
N TRP A 204 1.15 16.43 -24.96
CA TRP A 204 0.13 16.97 -24.07
C TRP A 204 0.07 16.17 -22.76
N THR A 205 0.67 16.73 -21.71
CA THR A 205 0.55 16.17 -20.35
C THR A 205 -0.57 16.86 -19.57
N PHE A 206 -1.20 16.12 -18.66
CA PHE A 206 -2.24 16.70 -17.79
C PHE A 206 -1.70 17.88 -16.99
N GLU A 207 -0.49 17.75 -16.45
CA GLU A 207 0.20 18.82 -15.72
C GLU A 207 0.31 20.09 -16.57
N ARG A 208 0.76 19.99 -17.83
CA ARG A 208 0.91 21.14 -18.73
C ARG A 208 -0.42 21.82 -19.03
N VAL A 209 -1.44 21.06 -19.40
CA VAL A 209 -2.77 21.60 -19.76
C VAL A 209 -3.40 22.37 -18.60
N VAL A 210 -3.31 21.82 -17.39
CA VAL A 210 -3.97 22.38 -16.21
C VAL A 210 -3.19 23.56 -15.63
N THR A 211 -1.85 23.47 -15.61
CA THR A 211 -1.00 24.58 -15.14
C THR A 211 -1.07 25.78 -16.08
N ALA A 212 -1.11 25.60 -17.40
CA ALA A 212 -1.28 26.70 -18.35
C ALA A 212 -2.74 27.19 -18.49
N ASN A 213 -3.71 26.56 -17.80
CA ASN A 213 -5.14 26.84 -17.95
C ASN A 213 -5.62 26.82 -19.41
N MET A 214 -5.10 25.89 -20.20
CA MET A 214 -5.49 25.75 -21.60
C MET A 214 -7.00 25.48 -21.69
N LEU A 215 -7.67 26.07 -22.69
CA LEU A 215 -9.12 25.93 -22.92
C LEU A 215 -10.00 26.28 -21.71
N GLY A 216 -9.48 27.03 -20.73
CA GLY A 216 -10.23 27.36 -19.51
C GLY A 216 -10.54 26.16 -18.62
N MET A 217 -9.78 25.07 -18.71
CA MET A 217 -10.04 23.80 -18.02
C MET A 217 -10.11 23.93 -16.49
N ARG A 218 -9.46 24.94 -15.89
CA ARG A 218 -9.52 25.15 -14.43
C ARG A 218 -10.92 25.45 -13.91
N LYS A 219 -11.86 25.88 -14.76
CA LYS A 219 -13.27 26.05 -14.40
C LYS A 219 -13.93 24.73 -13.96
N TYR A 220 -13.48 23.61 -14.52
CA TYR A 220 -14.06 22.28 -14.31
C TYR A 220 -13.24 21.41 -13.36
N LEU A 221 -12.00 21.80 -13.07
CA LEU A 221 -11.06 21.01 -12.28
C LEU A 221 -10.96 21.49 -10.83
N SER A 222 -10.54 20.59 -9.95
CA SER A 222 -10.30 20.93 -8.56
C SER A 222 -8.96 21.66 -8.42
N PRO A 223 -8.83 22.63 -7.50
CA PRO A 223 -7.53 23.25 -7.19
C PRO A 223 -6.46 22.22 -6.77
N TYR A 224 -6.88 21.08 -6.20
CA TYR A 224 -5.98 19.99 -5.84
C TYR A 224 -5.36 19.30 -7.05
N ASP A 225 -6.00 19.33 -8.22
CA ASP A 225 -5.54 18.60 -9.40
C ASP A 225 -4.27 19.24 -10.00
N LEU A 226 -4.04 20.53 -9.73
CA LEU A 226 -2.76 21.21 -9.99
C LEU A 226 -1.60 20.52 -9.27
N ARG A 227 -1.81 20.09 -8.02
CA ARG A 227 -0.80 19.40 -7.21
C ARG A 227 -0.77 17.89 -7.47
N LEU A 228 -1.93 17.29 -7.70
CA LEU A 228 -2.10 15.83 -7.83
C LEU A 228 -1.87 15.32 -9.26
N LYS A 229 -1.73 16.23 -10.24
CA LYS A 229 -1.35 15.95 -11.63
C LYS A 229 -2.23 14.90 -12.32
N GLY A 230 -3.50 14.83 -11.93
CA GLY A 230 -4.47 13.88 -12.51
C GLY A 230 -4.25 12.41 -12.14
N ARG A 231 -3.29 12.08 -11.26
CA ARG A 231 -3.01 10.70 -10.81
C ARG A 231 -3.99 10.21 -9.73
N TYR A 232 -4.75 11.13 -9.13
CA TYR A 232 -5.66 10.84 -8.03
C TYR A 232 -7.06 11.33 -8.33
N TRP A 233 -8.05 10.46 -8.08
CA TRP A 233 -9.46 10.81 -8.13
C TRP A 233 -10.12 10.45 -6.81
N GLY A 234 -10.41 11.47 -5.99
CA GLY A 234 -10.88 11.28 -4.62
C GLY A 234 -9.90 10.44 -3.80
N LYS A 235 -10.28 9.21 -3.45
CA LYS A 235 -9.45 8.25 -2.71
C LYS A 235 -8.67 7.28 -3.61
N PHE A 236 -8.95 7.23 -4.91
CA PHE A 236 -8.37 6.25 -5.83
C PHE A 236 -7.06 6.78 -6.44
N TYR A 237 -6.10 5.88 -6.62
CA TYR A 237 -4.86 6.13 -7.34
C TYR A 237 -4.91 5.45 -8.71
N LEU A 238 -4.63 6.22 -9.76
CA LEU A 238 -4.68 5.77 -11.15
C LEU A 238 -3.28 5.41 -11.64
N LYS A 239 -2.92 4.13 -11.53
CA LYS A 239 -1.57 3.63 -11.85
C LYS A 239 -1.15 3.87 -13.31
N HIS A 240 -2.11 3.87 -14.23
CA HIS A 240 -1.86 4.01 -15.67
C HIS A 240 -1.74 5.47 -16.12
N ARG A 241 -2.03 6.45 -15.25
CA ARG A 241 -1.91 7.87 -15.56
C ARG A 241 -0.48 8.35 -15.33
N VAL A 242 0.05 9.01 -16.35
CA VAL A 242 1.40 9.59 -16.44
C VAL A 242 1.29 11.09 -16.61
#